data_AF-A0A2J8A7M7-F1
#
_entry.id   AF-A0A2J8A7M7-F1
#
_cell.length_a   1.000
_cell.length_b   1.000
_cell.length_c   1.000
_cell.angle_alpha   90.00
_cell.angle_beta   90.00
_cell.angle_gamma   90.00
#
_symmetry.space_group_name_H-M   'P 1'
#
loop_
_entity.id
_entity.type
_entity.pdbx_description
1 polymer ?
#
loop_
_entity_poly.entity_id
_entity_poly.type
_entity_poly.pdbx_seq_one_letter_code
_entity_poly.pdbx_strand_id
1 'polypeptide(L)'
;MELAAPAGRWTYALAATAGVDLEEELTPRVLMNRRIVGCCSPAELCGLVLEEVATLDHVNTSHALYHLAKMPRQRGMHDEQQAEAQQLAIEALTRRMQQLIGNYQSWDVTQSLWAYAGLGYKDEAVMHTLCSAAMRLAAFFRPVDCANVVVAFARLDYTNQQLLRQIISTVLDAIDDFRPGELSQLLWGFARLGCHPGAAFLSEVTGGMQGRLEQYGSQELALILWSSARLRHKPGLRFLNEMEDVLLQRLPHLSPSDSCVAVWSFAHLGYKAVRFLDEVPQSLGPQLHSCRNSELCALISGFATAYHYHRVLLDEASDVILGRLDTFSHHEPDSGKQLAAALYMRMRHFTPQGLAMVVKALAQLQWRSEPLMAELIVAAELKLLAFK
;
A
#
# COMPACT_ATOMS: atom_id res chain seq x y z
N MET A 1 24.48 43.66 -15.72
CA MET A 1 24.22 42.39 -16.42
C MET A 1 25.07 41.33 -15.73
N GLU A 2 24.81 40.97 -14.47
CA GLU A 2 23.62 40.29 -13.94
C GLU A 2 23.30 38.99 -14.66
N LEU A 3 23.66 37.87 -14.03
CA LEU A 3 22.90 36.63 -13.99
C LEU A 3 23.18 35.97 -12.64
N ALA A 4 22.20 36.07 -11.74
CA ALA A 4 22.19 35.50 -10.41
C ALA A 4 21.92 33.98 -10.49
N ALA A 5 22.70 33.20 -9.75
CA ALA A 5 22.47 31.78 -9.50
C ALA A 5 21.87 31.59 -8.08
N PRO A 6 21.01 30.58 -7.86
CA PRO A 6 20.20 30.48 -6.65
C PRO A 6 21.04 30.03 -5.45
N ALA A 7 21.01 30.85 -4.40
CA ALA A 7 21.56 30.54 -3.09
C ALA A 7 20.70 29.48 -2.39
N GLY A 8 21.26 28.30 -2.15
CA GLY A 8 20.57 27.25 -1.43
C GLY A 8 21.44 26.02 -1.26
N ARG A 9 22.14 25.97 -0.12
CA ARG A 9 23.06 24.91 0.37
C ARG A 9 24.52 25.14 -0.04
N TRP A 10 25.40 24.90 0.93
CA TRP A 10 26.87 25.04 0.89
C TRP A 10 27.47 26.39 1.34
N THR A 11 27.15 26.83 2.56
CA THR A 11 28.09 27.63 3.38
C THR A 11 28.01 27.20 4.86
N TYR A 12 28.34 25.95 5.15
CA TYR A 12 28.63 25.48 6.53
C TYR A 12 29.99 24.79 6.55
N ALA A 13 31.06 25.55 6.32
CA ALA A 13 32.42 25.03 6.50
C ALA A 13 33.47 26.08 6.93
N LEU A 14 33.10 27.34 7.19
CA LEU A 14 34.09 28.39 7.51
C LEU A 14 33.74 29.29 8.71
N ALA A 15 32.74 28.95 9.51
CA ALA A 15 32.38 29.71 10.72
C ALA A 15 32.79 29.03 12.04
N ALA A 16 33.63 28.00 12.01
CA ALA A 16 34.05 27.26 13.20
C ALA A 16 35.28 27.86 13.95
N THR A 17 35.68 29.10 13.65
CA THR A 17 36.85 29.75 14.29
C THR A 17 36.57 31.11 14.92
N ALA A 18 35.31 31.43 15.23
CA ALA A 18 34.98 32.53 16.13
C ALA A 18 33.84 32.09 17.03
N GLY A 19 34.13 31.91 18.32
CA GLY A 19 33.15 31.57 19.35
C GLY A 19 32.10 32.66 19.51
N VAL A 20 31.03 32.54 18.73
CA VAL A 20 29.77 33.26 18.91
C VAL A 20 28.70 32.18 18.97
N ASP A 21 28.25 31.87 20.18
CA ASP A 21 27.02 31.11 20.41
C ASP A 21 25.85 31.95 19.87
N LEU A 22 25.52 31.75 18.58
CA LEU A 22 24.24 32.15 18.04
C LEU A 22 23.24 31.08 18.46
N GLU A 23 22.62 31.23 19.63
CA GLU A 23 21.34 30.57 19.90
C GLU A 23 20.37 31.02 18.82
N GLU A 24 20.18 30.18 17.80
CA GLU A 24 19.26 30.41 16.71
C GLU A 24 17.83 30.48 17.29
N GLU A 25 17.25 31.68 17.39
CA GLU A 25 15.89 31.89 17.88
C GLU A 25 14.91 31.08 17.02
N LEU A 26 14.43 29.97 17.57
CA LEU A 26 13.55 29.05 16.84
C LEU A 26 12.19 29.72 16.64
N THR A 27 11.78 29.87 15.38
CA THR A 27 10.44 30.40 15.06
C THR A 27 9.32 29.61 15.76
N PRO A 28 8.18 30.26 16.11
CA PRO A 28 7.05 29.59 16.76
C PRO A 28 6.59 28.31 16.05
N ARG A 29 6.59 28.32 14.71
CA ARG A 29 6.30 27.15 13.87
C ARG A 29 7.24 25.97 14.16
N VAL A 30 8.54 26.24 14.27
CA VAL A 30 9.56 25.21 14.48
C VAL A 30 9.47 24.67 15.91
N LEU A 31 9.23 25.53 16.90
CA LEU A 31 8.98 25.11 18.28
C LEU A 31 7.75 24.19 18.38
N MET A 32 6.63 24.60 17.77
CA MET A 32 5.42 23.79 17.72
C MET A 32 5.66 22.45 17.02
N ASN A 33 6.39 22.45 15.90
CA ASN A 33 6.73 21.22 15.19
C ASN A 33 7.54 20.25 16.07
N ARG A 34 8.53 20.77 16.83
CA ARG A 34 9.31 19.95 17.77
C ARG A 34 8.43 19.33 18.85
N ARG A 35 7.42 20.06 19.35
CA ARG A 35 6.48 19.54 20.35
C ARG A 35 5.60 18.42 19.77
N ILE A 36 5.05 18.62 18.56
CA ILE A 36 4.27 17.58 17.86
C ILE A 36 5.10 16.30 17.68
N VAL A 37 6.34 16.44 17.20
CA VAL A 37 7.26 15.29 16.98
C VAL A 37 7.68 14.65 18.32
N GLY A 38 7.74 15.43 19.39
CA GLY A 38 8.13 14.96 20.73
C GLY A 38 7.04 14.18 21.46
N CYS A 39 5.79 14.18 20.99
CA CYS A 39 4.72 13.38 21.58
C CYS A 39 4.99 11.88 21.36
N CYS A 40 5.07 11.12 22.45
CA CYS A 40 5.37 9.68 22.43
C CYS A 40 4.12 8.80 22.37
N SER A 41 2.93 9.38 22.53
CA SER A 41 1.66 8.65 22.53
C SER A 41 0.55 9.42 21.81
N PRO A 42 -0.48 8.71 21.28
CA PRO A 42 -1.67 9.36 20.72
C PRO A 42 -2.34 10.31 21.72
N ALA A 43 -2.39 9.95 23.00
CA ALA A 43 -3.01 10.75 24.05
C ALA A 43 -2.30 12.09 24.27
N GLU A 44 -0.97 12.09 24.33
CA GLU A 44 -0.17 13.33 24.43
C GLU A 44 -0.40 14.25 23.22
N LEU A 45 -0.39 13.68 22.01
CA LEU A 45 -0.60 14.46 20.80
C LEU A 45 -2.03 15.03 20.74
N CYS A 46 -3.04 14.23 21.13
CA CYS A 46 -4.42 14.70 21.18
C CYS A 46 -4.60 15.82 22.21
N GLY A 47 -3.98 15.71 23.38
CA GLY A 47 -3.98 16.78 24.40
C GLY A 47 -3.37 18.07 23.87
N LEU A 48 -2.16 18.00 23.31
CA LEU A 48 -1.49 19.15 22.70
C LEU A 48 -2.35 19.80 21.61
N VAL A 49 -2.96 18.99 20.74
CA VAL A 49 -3.83 19.48 19.67
C VAL A 49 -5.06 20.18 20.25
N LEU A 50 -5.76 19.58 21.20
CA LEU A 50 -6.98 20.15 21.77
C LEU A 50 -6.72 21.45 22.53
N GLU A 51 -5.56 21.58 23.17
CA GLU A 51 -5.15 22.81 23.86
C GLU A 51 -4.71 23.93 22.89
N GLU A 52 -3.97 23.58 21.83
CA GLU A 52 -3.24 24.58 21.03
C GLU A 52 -3.61 24.60 19.53
N VAL A 53 -4.66 23.92 19.09
CA VAL A 53 -5.06 23.87 17.66
C VAL A 53 -5.15 25.26 17.00
N ALA A 54 -5.55 26.29 17.74
CA ALA A 54 -5.69 27.65 17.25
C ALA A 54 -4.34 28.30 16.85
N THR A 55 -3.23 27.86 17.46
CA THR A 55 -1.88 28.39 17.19
C THR A 55 -1.17 27.65 16.06
N LEU A 56 -1.66 26.47 15.68
CA LEU A 56 -1.07 25.67 14.59
C LEU A 56 -1.20 26.40 13.25
N ASP A 57 -0.09 26.49 12.51
CA ASP A 57 -0.12 26.92 11.11
C ASP A 57 -0.43 25.74 10.17
N HIS A 58 -0.40 25.98 8.86
CA HIS A 58 -0.70 24.95 7.86
C HIS A 58 0.20 23.71 7.95
N VAL A 59 1.51 23.91 8.16
CA VAL A 59 2.52 22.85 8.27
C VAL A 59 2.34 22.08 9.58
N ASN A 60 2.15 22.79 10.70
CA ASN A 60 1.92 22.13 11.98
C ASN A 60 0.62 21.34 11.97
N THR A 61 -0.43 21.85 11.32
CA THR A 61 -1.72 21.16 11.21
C THR A 61 -1.61 19.87 10.38
N SER A 62 -1.01 19.94 9.18
CA SER A 62 -0.82 18.76 8.33
C SER A 62 0.10 17.73 8.98
N HIS A 63 1.12 18.18 9.70
CA HIS A 63 2.07 17.31 10.38
C HIS A 63 1.47 16.67 11.65
N ALA A 64 0.66 17.40 12.43
CA ALA A 64 -0.07 16.82 13.56
C ALA A 64 -1.03 15.71 13.11
N LEU A 65 -1.77 15.91 12.01
CA LEU A 65 -2.59 14.87 11.39
C LEU A 65 -1.74 13.65 11.00
N TYR A 66 -0.61 13.89 10.33
CA TYR A 66 0.31 12.84 9.89
C TYR A 66 0.87 12.00 11.05
N HIS A 67 1.33 12.66 12.13
CA HIS A 67 1.85 11.96 13.31
C HIS A 67 0.76 11.16 14.00
N LEU A 68 -0.44 11.73 14.15
CA LEU A 68 -1.58 11.01 14.74
C LEU A 68 -1.93 9.76 13.93
N ALA A 69 -1.85 9.82 12.60
CA ALA A 69 -2.10 8.69 11.71
C ALA A 69 -0.99 7.61 11.75
N LYS A 70 0.24 7.99 12.09
CA LYS A 70 1.38 7.07 12.20
C LYS A 70 1.48 6.35 13.53
N MET A 71 0.93 6.93 14.59
CA MET A 71 1.04 6.35 15.92
C MET A 71 0.18 5.07 16.04
N PRO A 72 0.72 3.98 16.62
CA PRO A 72 -0.04 2.76 16.82
C PRO A 72 -1.18 2.99 17.80
N ARG A 73 -2.36 2.45 17.50
CA ARG A 73 -3.47 2.41 18.47
C ARG A 73 -3.06 1.53 19.65
N GLN A 74 -3.02 2.10 20.85
CA GLN A 74 -2.92 1.32 22.07
C GLN A 74 -4.24 0.56 22.28
N ARG A 75 -4.17 -0.71 22.71
CA ARG A 75 -5.34 -1.53 23.06
C ARG A 75 -5.31 -1.77 24.57
N GLY A 76 -6.33 -1.34 25.30
CA GLY A 76 -6.44 -1.45 26.76
C GLY A 76 -7.79 -0.97 27.35
N MET A 77 -7.99 -1.10 28.66
CA MET A 77 -9.28 -0.77 29.31
C MET A 77 -9.71 0.72 29.24
N HIS A 78 -8.85 1.62 28.75
CA HIS A 78 -9.15 3.05 28.54
C HIS A 78 -9.48 3.38 27.07
N ASP A 79 -9.77 2.38 26.24
CA ASP A 79 -9.92 2.52 24.79
C ASP A 79 -11.01 3.51 24.37
N GLU A 80 -12.15 3.58 25.08
CA GLU A 80 -13.26 4.46 24.69
C GLU A 80 -12.93 5.95 24.84
N GLN A 81 -12.37 6.35 25.99
CA GLN A 81 -11.99 7.75 26.24
C GLN A 81 -10.85 8.20 25.32
N GLN A 82 -9.89 7.32 25.04
CA GLN A 82 -8.81 7.61 24.10
C GLN A 82 -9.31 7.71 22.66
N ALA A 83 -10.24 6.85 22.26
CA ALA A 83 -10.88 6.93 20.95
C ALA A 83 -11.70 8.21 20.79
N GLU A 84 -12.43 8.63 21.82
CA GLU A 84 -13.19 9.88 21.83
C GLU A 84 -12.27 11.10 21.73
N ALA A 85 -11.20 11.15 22.54
CA ALA A 85 -10.21 12.22 22.48
C ALA A 85 -9.51 12.30 21.11
N GLN A 86 -9.17 11.14 20.52
CA GLN A 86 -8.61 11.07 19.18
C GLN A 86 -9.58 11.61 18.13
N GLN A 87 -10.86 11.24 18.22
CA GLN A 87 -11.89 11.74 17.31
C GLN A 87 -12.05 13.27 17.41
N LEU A 88 -12.11 13.81 18.64
CA LEU A 88 -12.18 15.26 18.87
C LEU A 88 -10.95 16.00 18.32
N ALA A 89 -9.75 15.44 18.49
CA ALA A 89 -8.52 15.99 17.94
C ALA A 89 -8.53 15.99 16.40
N ILE A 90 -8.99 14.91 15.76
CA ILE A 90 -9.14 14.83 14.30
C ILE A 90 -10.12 15.91 13.81
N GLU A 91 -11.25 16.10 14.48
CA GLU A 91 -12.23 17.12 14.10
C GLU A 91 -11.69 18.55 14.29
N ALA A 92 -10.94 18.80 15.37
CA ALA A 92 -10.29 20.08 15.61
C ALA A 92 -9.26 20.40 14.53
N LEU A 93 -8.38 19.44 14.20
CA LEU A 93 -7.39 19.56 13.13
C LEU A 93 -8.07 19.73 11.77
N THR A 94 -9.19 19.05 11.52
CA THR A 94 -9.95 19.16 10.28
C THR A 94 -10.53 20.55 10.10
N ARG A 95 -11.15 21.12 11.14
CA ARG A 95 -11.62 22.52 11.12
C ARG A 95 -10.47 23.49 10.88
N ARG A 96 -9.33 23.26 11.53
CA ARG A 96 -8.13 24.10 11.37
C ARG A 96 -7.55 24.01 9.97
N MET A 97 -7.48 22.81 9.40
CA MET A 97 -7.05 22.56 8.02
C MET A 97 -7.95 23.30 7.03
N GLN A 98 -9.28 23.27 7.20
CA GLN A 98 -10.21 24.01 6.33
C GLN A 98 -9.99 25.53 6.41
N GLN A 99 -9.72 26.08 7.59
CA GLN A 99 -9.40 27.51 7.75
C GLN A 99 -8.09 27.90 7.06
N LEU A 100 -7.12 26.99 7.03
CA LEU A 100 -5.77 27.23 6.52
C LEU A 100 -5.52 26.71 5.10
N ILE A 101 -6.51 26.07 4.46
CA ILE A 101 -6.34 25.39 3.18
C ILE A 101 -5.83 26.31 2.07
N GLY A 102 -6.11 27.62 2.15
CA GLY A 102 -5.59 28.62 1.22
C GLY A 102 -4.07 28.77 1.25
N ASN A 103 -3.43 28.42 2.37
CA ASN A 103 -1.98 28.53 2.57
C ASN A 103 -1.26 27.19 2.36
N TYR A 104 -2.00 26.08 2.18
CA TYR A 104 -1.43 24.75 2.04
C TYR A 104 -0.51 24.67 0.80
N GLN A 105 0.62 23.99 0.97
CA GLN A 105 1.51 23.59 -0.12
C GLN A 105 1.19 22.16 -0.57
N SER A 106 1.81 21.70 -1.67
CA SER A 106 1.60 20.34 -2.20
C SER A 106 1.85 19.27 -1.12
N TRP A 107 2.91 19.42 -0.35
CA TRP A 107 3.23 18.53 0.77
C TRP A 107 2.16 18.51 1.86
N ASP A 108 1.58 19.66 2.23
CA ASP A 108 0.56 19.71 3.28
C ASP A 108 -0.72 18.99 2.85
N VAL A 109 -1.15 19.21 1.60
CA VAL A 109 -2.35 18.55 1.05
C VAL A 109 -2.16 17.04 1.00
N THR A 110 -1.02 16.58 0.49
CA THR A 110 -0.77 15.15 0.31
C THR A 110 -0.53 14.42 1.64
N GLN A 111 0.12 15.07 2.61
CA GLN A 111 0.22 14.54 3.97
C GLN A 111 -1.14 14.44 4.64
N SER A 112 -2.01 15.46 4.53
CA SER A 112 -3.35 15.39 5.10
C SER A 112 -4.18 14.28 4.46
N LEU A 113 -4.14 14.13 3.13
CA LEU A 113 -4.80 13.01 2.43
C LEU A 113 -4.28 11.65 2.93
N TRP A 114 -2.96 11.49 3.03
CA TRP A 114 -2.35 10.26 3.55
C TRP A 114 -2.74 9.99 5.01
N ALA A 115 -2.78 11.02 5.85
CA ALA A 115 -3.15 10.94 7.25
C ALA A 115 -4.61 10.50 7.42
N TYR A 116 -5.53 11.15 6.71
CA TYR A 116 -6.95 10.76 6.72
C TYR A 116 -7.15 9.32 6.25
N ALA A 117 -6.39 8.90 5.23
CA ALA A 117 -6.37 7.52 4.79
C ALA A 117 -5.85 6.53 5.84
N GLY A 118 -4.80 6.88 6.59
CA GLY A 118 -4.28 6.07 7.69
C GLY A 118 -5.24 5.99 8.88
N LEU A 119 -5.98 7.07 9.14
CA LEU A 119 -6.98 7.15 10.21
C LEU A 119 -8.33 6.52 9.85
N GLY A 120 -8.55 6.18 8.56
CA GLY A 120 -9.85 5.74 8.05
C GLY A 120 -10.92 6.84 8.09
N TYR A 121 -10.52 8.11 8.19
CA TYR A 121 -11.43 9.24 8.26
C TYR A 121 -11.81 9.69 6.84
N LYS A 122 -13.09 9.50 6.49
CA LYS A 122 -13.64 9.83 5.17
C LYS A 122 -14.85 10.74 5.30
N ASP A 123 -14.62 12.04 5.17
CA ASP A 123 -15.67 13.05 5.02
C ASP A 123 -15.64 13.60 3.58
N GLU A 124 -16.80 13.64 2.91
CA GLU A 124 -16.88 14.04 1.51
C GLU A 124 -16.50 15.50 1.27
N ALA A 125 -16.88 16.41 2.17
CA ALA A 125 -16.58 17.83 2.05
C ALA A 125 -15.08 18.09 2.27
N VAL A 126 -14.45 17.39 3.22
CA VAL A 126 -13.00 17.41 3.45
C VAL A 126 -12.25 16.87 2.24
N MET A 127 -12.66 15.71 1.70
CA MET A 127 -12.04 15.15 0.49
C MET A 127 -12.18 16.10 -0.71
N HIS A 128 -13.36 16.69 -0.91
CA HIS A 128 -13.58 17.66 -1.98
C HIS A 128 -12.68 18.91 -1.83
N THR A 129 -12.54 19.42 -0.61
CA THR A 129 -11.69 20.56 -0.29
C THR A 129 -10.21 20.27 -0.58
N LEU A 130 -9.71 19.12 -0.11
CA LEU A 130 -8.33 18.69 -0.36
C LEU A 130 -8.08 18.40 -1.83
N CYS A 131 -9.01 17.76 -2.55
CA CYS A 131 -8.88 17.53 -3.99
C CYS A 131 -8.83 18.84 -4.77
N SER A 132 -9.64 19.82 -4.39
CA SER A 132 -9.64 21.14 -5.03
C SER A 132 -8.32 21.87 -4.79
N ALA A 133 -7.75 21.77 -3.59
CA ALA A 133 -6.43 22.31 -3.27
C ALA A 133 -5.32 21.57 -4.05
N ALA A 134 -5.36 20.24 -4.07
CA ALA A 134 -4.45 19.39 -4.84
C ALA A 134 -4.45 19.75 -6.32
N MET A 135 -5.62 19.96 -6.92
CA MET A 135 -5.75 20.37 -8.33
C MET A 135 -5.04 21.70 -8.62
N ARG A 136 -5.15 22.69 -7.73
CA ARG A 136 -4.45 23.98 -7.89
C ARG A 136 -2.93 23.85 -7.77
N LEU A 137 -2.48 22.90 -6.95
CA LEU A 137 -1.07 22.69 -6.63
C LEU A 137 -0.41 21.59 -7.49
N ALA A 138 -1.16 20.96 -8.38
CA ALA A 138 -0.71 19.76 -9.09
C ALA A 138 0.56 19.99 -9.95
N ALA A 139 0.74 21.22 -10.47
CA ALA A 139 1.95 21.60 -11.21
C ALA A 139 3.23 21.61 -10.34
N PHE A 140 3.08 21.63 -9.00
CA PHE A 140 4.18 21.62 -8.03
C PHE A 140 4.29 20.29 -7.28
N PHE A 141 3.60 19.26 -7.76
CA PHE A 141 3.70 17.93 -7.15
C PHE A 141 5.06 17.32 -7.44
N ARG A 142 5.71 16.87 -6.38
CA ARG A 142 6.88 16.01 -6.46
C ARG A 142 6.42 14.56 -6.64
N PRO A 143 7.31 13.65 -7.08
CA PRO A 143 7.00 12.23 -7.19
C PRO A 143 6.28 11.61 -5.98
N VAL A 144 6.76 11.89 -4.76
CA VAL A 144 6.14 11.44 -3.51
C VAL A 144 4.72 11.99 -3.31
N ASP A 145 4.45 13.21 -3.75
CA ASP A 145 3.14 13.85 -3.61
C ASP A 145 2.11 13.11 -4.50
N CYS A 146 2.48 12.80 -5.75
CA CYS A 146 1.67 11.99 -6.66
C CYS A 146 1.33 10.61 -6.07
N ALA A 147 2.34 9.91 -5.56
CA ALA A 147 2.16 8.58 -4.96
C ALA A 147 1.23 8.64 -3.73
N ASN A 148 1.44 9.62 -2.84
CA ASN A 148 0.64 9.78 -1.63
C ASN A 148 -0.85 10.03 -1.93
N VAL A 149 -1.19 10.85 -2.93
CA VAL A 149 -2.59 11.08 -3.31
C VAL A 149 -3.24 9.78 -3.78
N VAL A 150 -2.59 9.04 -4.67
CA VAL A 150 -3.14 7.81 -5.26
C VAL A 150 -3.28 6.72 -4.19
N VAL A 151 -2.31 6.61 -3.28
CA VAL A 151 -2.36 5.69 -2.13
C VAL A 151 -3.48 6.07 -1.16
N ALA A 152 -3.64 7.36 -0.85
CA ALA A 152 -4.70 7.85 0.02
C ALA A 152 -6.08 7.52 -0.55
N PHE A 153 -6.28 7.78 -1.85
CA PHE A 153 -7.50 7.45 -2.57
C PHE A 153 -7.78 5.94 -2.52
N ALA A 154 -6.76 5.12 -2.78
CA ALA A 154 -6.87 3.66 -2.74
C ALA A 154 -7.27 3.09 -1.37
N ARG A 155 -6.77 3.69 -0.28
CA ARG A 155 -7.11 3.29 1.09
C ARG A 155 -8.50 3.75 1.53
N LEU A 156 -8.91 4.94 1.09
CA LEU A 156 -10.23 5.50 1.41
C LEU A 156 -11.34 5.02 0.47
N ASP A 157 -11.02 4.28 -0.59
CA ASP A 157 -11.94 3.95 -1.68
C ASP A 157 -12.66 5.21 -2.19
N TYR A 158 -11.85 6.24 -2.45
CA TYR A 158 -12.28 7.54 -2.93
C TYR A 158 -11.69 7.79 -4.32
N THR A 159 -12.45 8.43 -5.20
CA THR A 159 -11.99 8.73 -6.55
C THR A 159 -12.28 10.18 -6.92
N ASN A 160 -11.28 10.85 -7.47
CA ASN A 160 -11.43 12.11 -8.18
C ASN A 160 -10.77 11.97 -9.55
N GLN A 161 -11.58 11.74 -10.59
CA GLN A 161 -11.08 11.42 -11.94
C GLN A 161 -10.26 12.56 -12.55
N GLN A 162 -10.56 13.82 -12.21
CA GLN A 162 -9.81 14.96 -12.73
C GLN A 162 -8.40 14.99 -12.13
N LEU A 163 -8.28 14.83 -10.81
CA LEU A 163 -6.98 14.77 -10.14
C LEU A 163 -6.17 13.55 -10.54
N LEU A 164 -6.79 12.38 -10.69
CA LEU A 164 -6.10 11.18 -11.18
C LEU A 164 -5.53 11.38 -12.60
N ARG A 165 -6.29 12.01 -13.51
CA ARG A 165 -5.78 12.37 -14.85
C ARG A 165 -4.63 13.37 -14.79
N GLN A 166 -4.73 14.36 -13.91
CA GLN A 166 -3.65 15.32 -13.73
C GLN A 166 -2.38 14.66 -13.18
N ILE A 167 -2.50 13.74 -12.21
CA ILE A 167 -1.38 12.96 -11.68
C ILE A 167 -0.75 12.11 -12.78
N ILE A 168 -1.55 11.46 -13.63
CA ILE A 168 -1.03 10.70 -14.78
C ILE A 168 -0.17 11.60 -15.69
N SER A 169 -0.63 12.82 -16.00
CA SER A 169 0.17 13.78 -16.79
C SER A 169 1.48 14.13 -16.09
N THR A 170 1.42 14.52 -14.81
CA THR A 170 2.61 14.91 -14.03
C THR A 170 3.63 13.78 -13.93
N VAL A 171 3.18 12.52 -13.78
CA VAL A 171 4.06 11.36 -13.74
C VAL A 171 4.74 11.12 -15.09
N LEU A 172 4.02 11.27 -16.20
CA LEU A 172 4.59 11.10 -17.54
C LEU A 172 5.65 12.18 -17.86
N ASP A 173 5.44 13.41 -17.40
CA ASP A 173 6.37 14.51 -17.63
C ASP A 173 7.67 14.40 -16.82
N ALA A 174 7.67 13.65 -15.71
CA ALA A 174 8.77 13.59 -14.75
C ALA A 174 9.15 12.15 -14.34
N ILE A 175 8.89 11.16 -15.19
CA ILE A 175 8.98 9.74 -14.84
C ILE A 175 10.37 9.33 -14.32
N ASP A 176 11.42 9.94 -14.86
CA ASP A 176 12.81 9.66 -14.49
C ASP A 176 13.18 10.16 -13.08
N ASP A 177 12.43 11.14 -12.54
CA ASP A 177 12.63 11.68 -11.19
C ASP A 177 12.03 10.78 -10.10
N PHE A 178 11.19 9.81 -10.47
CA PHE A 178 10.55 8.93 -9.51
C PHE A 178 11.52 7.87 -8.98
N ARG A 179 11.40 7.64 -7.67
CA ARG A 179 12.07 6.56 -6.96
C ARG A 179 11.27 5.26 -7.06
N PRO A 180 11.94 4.11 -6.89
CA PRO A 180 11.29 2.80 -6.87
C PRO A 180 10.01 2.69 -6.03
N GLY A 181 10.08 3.18 -4.78
CA GLY A 181 8.94 3.16 -3.85
C GLY A 181 7.77 4.03 -4.26
N GLU A 182 7.98 5.06 -5.09
CA GLU A 182 6.92 5.98 -5.54
C GLU A 182 6.16 5.38 -6.74
N LEU A 183 6.88 4.82 -7.72
CA LEU A 183 6.23 4.18 -8.87
C LEU A 183 5.49 2.90 -8.49
N SER A 184 6.07 2.07 -7.60
CA SER A 184 5.40 0.87 -7.10
C SER A 184 4.10 1.21 -6.33
N GLN A 185 4.11 2.27 -5.52
CA GLN A 185 2.91 2.76 -4.82
C GLN A 185 1.87 3.37 -5.76
N LEU A 186 2.28 4.09 -6.81
CA LEU A 186 1.37 4.57 -7.84
C LEU A 186 0.64 3.42 -8.52
N LEU A 187 1.38 2.41 -9.01
CA LEU A 187 0.79 1.23 -9.65
C LEU A 187 -0.14 0.49 -8.69
N TRP A 188 0.29 0.28 -7.45
CA TRP A 188 -0.53 -0.37 -6.42
C TRP A 188 -1.82 0.39 -6.18
N GLY A 189 -1.77 1.72 -6.04
CA GLY A 189 -2.96 2.51 -5.72
C GLY A 189 -3.96 2.52 -6.88
N PHE A 190 -3.50 2.64 -8.14
CA PHE A 190 -4.37 2.47 -9.32
C PHE A 190 -5.02 1.07 -9.37
N ALA A 191 -4.21 0.01 -9.14
CA ALA A 191 -4.69 -1.36 -9.12
C ALA A 191 -5.68 -1.62 -7.98
N ARG A 192 -5.45 -1.05 -6.80
CA ARG A 192 -6.31 -1.18 -5.60
C ARG A 192 -7.65 -0.47 -5.78
N LEU A 193 -7.64 0.70 -6.42
CA LEU A 193 -8.84 1.46 -6.82
C LEU A 193 -9.64 0.79 -7.94
N GLY A 194 -9.03 -0.12 -8.70
CA GLY A 194 -9.64 -0.65 -9.93
C GLY A 194 -9.78 0.41 -11.03
N CYS A 195 -9.02 1.51 -10.93
CA CYS A 195 -9.00 2.59 -11.90
C CYS A 195 -7.83 2.35 -12.86
N HIS A 196 -8.13 2.02 -14.12
CA HIS A 196 -7.11 1.78 -15.13
C HIS A 196 -6.55 3.11 -15.66
N PRO A 197 -5.26 3.44 -15.45
CA PRO A 197 -4.69 4.74 -15.85
C PRO A 197 -4.43 4.89 -17.35
N GLY A 198 -4.61 3.80 -18.11
CA GLY A 198 -4.42 3.75 -19.55
C GLY A 198 -3.21 2.90 -19.93
N ALA A 199 -3.30 2.19 -21.06
CA ALA A 199 -2.25 1.25 -21.47
C ALA A 199 -0.93 1.98 -21.82
N ALA A 200 -1.02 3.19 -22.39
CA ALA A 200 0.14 4.02 -22.68
C ALA A 200 0.90 4.37 -21.39
N PHE A 201 0.20 4.89 -20.38
CA PHE A 201 0.80 5.20 -19.07
C PHE A 201 1.51 3.99 -18.46
N LEU A 202 0.87 2.82 -18.44
CA LEU A 202 1.45 1.61 -17.87
C LEU A 202 2.68 1.15 -18.65
N SER A 203 2.67 1.32 -19.97
CA SER A 203 3.82 0.99 -20.83
C SER A 203 4.99 1.93 -20.58
N GLU A 204 4.75 3.24 -20.46
CA GLU A 204 5.79 4.22 -20.12
C GLU A 204 6.39 3.96 -18.74
N VAL A 205 5.55 3.74 -17.71
CA VAL A 205 6.02 3.43 -16.35
C VAL A 205 6.85 2.16 -16.31
N THR A 206 6.41 1.09 -16.98
CA THR A 206 7.18 -0.16 -17.02
C THR A 206 8.43 -0.06 -17.88
N GLY A 207 8.42 0.76 -18.94
CA GLY A 207 9.60 1.11 -19.73
C GLY A 207 10.65 1.89 -18.92
N GLY A 208 10.24 2.88 -18.14
CA GLY A 208 11.14 3.66 -17.28
C GLY A 208 11.77 2.86 -16.12
N MET A 209 11.13 1.76 -15.73
CA MET A 209 11.66 0.80 -14.75
C MET A 209 12.66 -0.20 -15.35
N GLN A 210 12.58 -0.44 -16.67
CA GLN A 210 13.32 -1.49 -17.33
C GLN A 210 14.83 -1.25 -17.28
N GLY A 211 15.62 -2.28 -16.96
CA GLY A 211 17.07 -2.14 -16.74
C GLY A 211 17.46 -1.50 -15.41
N ARG A 212 16.48 -1.18 -14.54
CA ARG A 212 16.70 -0.59 -13.21
C ARG A 212 16.08 -1.43 -12.10
N LEU A 213 15.55 -2.62 -12.39
CA LEU A 213 14.81 -3.43 -11.42
C LEU A 213 15.66 -3.87 -10.22
N GLU A 214 16.98 -3.96 -10.38
CA GLU A 214 17.91 -4.21 -9.27
C GLU A 214 17.88 -3.10 -8.19
N GLN A 215 17.48 -1.87 -8.54
CA GLN A 215 17.38 -0.75 -7.60
C GLN A 215 16.12 -0.81 -6.72
N TYR A 216 15.14 -1.64 -7.09
CA TYR A 216 13.87 -1.78 -6.38
C TYR A 216 14.04 -2.79 -5.25
N GLY A 217 13.37 -2.57 -4.12
CA GLY A 217 13.26 -3.55 -3.05
C GLY A 217 12.34 -4.71 -3.44
N SER A 218 12.48 -5.86 -2.78
CA SER A 218 11.67 -7.06 -3.05
C SER A 218 10.16 -6.81 -2.93
N GLN A 219 9.74 -6.05 -1.92
CA GLN A 219 8.35 -5.65 -1.73
C GLN A 219 7.83 -4.78 -2.89
N GLU A 220 8.66 -3.87 -3.40
CA GLU A 220 8.30 -2.97 -4.51
C GLU A 220 8.12 -3.78 -5.80
N LEU A 221 9.00 -4.75 -6.07
CA LEU A 221 8.88 -5.66 -7.20
C LEU A 221 7.59 -6.51 -7.12
N ALA A 222 7.27 -7.04 -5.94
CA ALA A 222 6.04 -7.79 -5.72
C ALA A 222 4.79 -6.92 -5.95
N LEU A 223 4.81 -5.66 -5.49
CA LEU A 223 3.75 -4.69 -5.74
C LEU A 223 3.59 -4.38 -7.23
N ILE A 224 4.68 -4.20 -7.98
CA ILE A 224 4.64 -3.95 -9.42
C ILE A 224 4.03 -5.13 -10.16
N LEU A 225 4.45 -6.36 -9.85
CA LEU A 225 3.90 -7.59 -10.46
C LEU A 225 2.41 -7.75 -10.16
N TRP A 226 2.01 -7.61 -8.90
CA TRP A 226 0.61 -7.71 -8.48
C TRP A 226 -0.26 -6.66 -9.16
N SER A 227 0.23 -5.43 -9.20
CA SER A 227 -0.48 -4.31 -9.82
C SER A 227 -0.63 -4.52 -11.32
N SER A 228 0.40 -5.02 -11.98
CA SER A 228 0.37 -5.34 -13.41
C SER A 228 -0.67 -6.41 -13.70
N ALA A 229 -0.68 -7.51 -12.93
CA ALA A 229 -1.66 -8.58 -13.09
C ALA A 229 -3.10 -8.08 -12.88
N ARG A 230 -3.32 -7.25 -11.85
CA ARG A 230 -4.63 -6.73 -11.48
C ARG A 230 -5.16 -5.68 -12.43
N LEU A 231 -4.29 -4.83 -12.97
CA LEU A 231 -4.61 -3.88 -14.03
C LEU A 231 -4.70 -4.54 -15.41
N ARG A 232 -4.38 -5.84 -15.52
CA ARG A 232 -4.29 -6.58 -16.79
C ARG A 232 -3.28 -5.97 -17.76
N HIS A 233 -2.24 -5.34 -17.21
CA HIS A 233 -1.10 -4.84 -17.96
C HIS A 233 -0.14 -5.97 -18.29
N LYS A 234 0.34 -6.03 -19.53
CA LYS A 234 1.35 -7.00 -19.95
C LYS A 234 2.65 -6.24 -20.26
N PRO A 235 3.59 -6.14 -19.31
CA PRO A 235 4.82 -5.33 -19.47
C PRO A 235 5.84 -5.92 -20.47
N GLY A 236 5.51 -7.02 -21.14
CA GLY A 236 6.35 -7.68 -22.14
C GLY A 236 7.34 -8.69 -21.54
N LEU A 237 7.80 -9.63 -22.36
CA LEU A 237 8.64 -10.76 -21.92
C LEU A 237 9.99 -10.30 -21.36
N ARG A 238 10.62 -9.27 -21.96
CA ARG A 238 11.92 -8.78 -21.50
C ARG A 238 11.85 -8.26 -20.06
N PHE A 239 10.80 -7.52 -19.72
CA PHE A 239 10.57 -7.03 -18.36
C PHE A 239 10.29 -8.17 -17.37
N LEU A 240 9.48 -9.15 -17.76
CA LEU A 240 9.15 -10.29 -16.90
C LEU A 240 10.34 -11.24 -16.68
N ASN A 241 11.19 -11.43 -17.69
CA ASN A 241 12.45 -12.17 -17.54
C ASN A 241 13.39 -11.45 -16.55
N GLU A 242 13.54 -10.12 -16.67
CA GLU A 242 14.39 -9.33 -15.75
C GLU A 242 13.83 -9.38 -14.32
N MET A 243 12.50 -9.25 -14.15
CA MET A 243 11.82 -9.45 -12.86
C MET A 243 12.11 -10.83 -12.28
N GLU A 244 12.01 -11.90 -13.09
CA GLU A 244 12.30 -13.27 -12.66
C GLU A 244 13.75 -13.42 -12.20
N ASP A 245 14.72 -12.91 -12.98
CA ASP A 245 16.14 -12.97 -12.64
C ASP A 245 16.45 -12.27 -11.31
N VAL A 246 15.93 -11.07 -11.10
CA VAL A 246 16.14 -10.31 -9.85
C VAL A 246 15.48 -11.01 -8.66
N LEU A 247 14.26 -11.53 -8.81
CA LEU A 247 13.57 -12.25 -7.74
C LEU A 247 14.23 -13.59 -7.41
N LEU A 248 14.73 -14.31 -8.42
CA LEU A 248 15.48 -15.55 -8.23
C LEU A 248 16.75 -15.33 -7.41
N GLN A 249 17.54 -14.29 -7.74
CA GLN A 249 18.74 -13.96 -6.98
C GLN A 249 18.45 -13.64 -5.51
N ARG A 250 17.25 -13.11 -5.23
CA ARG A 250 16.83 -12.69 -3.89
C ARG A 250 15.98 -13.72 -3.16
N LEU A 251 15.59 -14.81 -3.81
CA LEU A 251 14.66 -15.80 -3.30
C LEU A 251 14.99 -16.28 -1.87
N PRO A 252 16.26 -16.56 -1.49
CA PRO A 252 16.60 -16.97 -0.12
C PRO A 252 16.25 -15.95 0.98
N HIS A 253 16.07 -14.69 0.59
CA HIS A 253 15.80 -13.56 1.48
C HIS A 253 14.41 -12.92 1.23
N LEU A 254 13.61 -13.47 0.31
CA LEU A 254 12.26 -12.98 0.08
C LEU A 254 11.37 -13.31 1.28
N SER A 255 10.49 -12.38 1.63
CA SER A 255 9.44 -12.69 2.58
C SER A 255 8.48 -13.73 1.97
N PRO A 256 7.84 -14.58 2.79
CA PRO A 256 6.80 -15.49 2.31
C PRO A 256 5.72 -14.79 1.48
N SER A 257 5.32 -13.59 1.91
CA SER A 257 4.33 -12.76 1.22
C SER A 257 4.75 -12.40 -0.20
N ASP A 258 5.98 -11.90 -0.37
CA ASP A 258 6.49 -11.47 -1.66
C ASP A 258 6.62 -12.64 -2.63
N SER A 259 7.11 -13.80 -2.15
CA SER A 259 7.21 -15.03 -2.95
C SER A 259 5.84 -15.52 -3.44
N CYS A 260 4.85 -15.59 -2.55
CA CYS A 260 3.49 -16.04 -2.91
C CYS A 260 2.84 -15.09 -3.92
N VAL A 261 2.99 -13.78 -3.73
CA VAL A 261 2.46 -12.76 -4.64
C VAL A 261 3.17 -12.80 -5.98
N ALA A 262 4.49 -13.01 -6.03
CA ALA A 262 5.24 -13.15 -7.28
C ALA A 262 4.76 -14.37 -8.08
N VAL A 263 4.66 -15.54 -7.45
CA VAL A 263 4.14 -16.78 -8.06
C VAL A 263 2.74 -16.56 -8.63
N TRP A 264 1.84 -15.99 -7.83
CA TRP A 264 0.47 -15.67 -8.28
C TRP A 264 0.48 -14.71 -9.47
N SER A 265 1.27 -13.64 -9.39
CA SER A 265 1.28 -12.56 -10.38
C SER A 265 1.84 -13.03 -11.72
N PHE A 266 2.97 -13.74 -11.73
CA PHE A 266 3.54 -14.31 -12.96
C PHE A 266 2.52 -15.20 -13.68
N ALA A 267 1.85 -16.10 -12.94
CA ALA A 267 0.84 -16.98 -13.50
C ALA A 267 -0.34 -16.19 -14.11
N HIS A 268 -0.83 -15.15 -13.43
CA HIS A 268 -1.96 -14.32 -13.90
C HIS A 268 -1.59 -13.37 -15.04
N LEU A 269 -0.30 -13.06 -15.19
CA LEU A 269 0.25 -12.35 -16.36
C LEU A 269 0.41 -13.28 -17.58
N GLY A 270 0.24 -14.60 -17.39
CA GLY A 270 0.46 -15.60 -18.43
C GLY A 270 1.95 -15.84 -18.71
N TYR A 271 2.82 -15.52 -17.74
CA TYR A 271 4.25 -15.74 -17.82
C TYR A 271 4.65 -16.93 -16.95
N LYS A 272 5.15 -17.98 -17.59
CA LYS A 272 5.58 -19.20 -16.90
C LYS A 272 7.03 -19.05 -16.45
N ALA A 273 7.22 -18.47 -15.26
CA ALA A 273 8.52 -18.31 -14.59
C ALA A 273 9.08 -19.65 -14.10
N VAL A 274 9.46 -20.56 -15.02
CA VAL A 274 9.80 -21.96 -14.68
C VAL A 274 10.93 -22.02 -13.66
N ARG A 275 12.00 -21.22 -13.85
CA ARG A 275 13.16 -21.23 -12.96
C ARG A 275 12.76 -20.79 -11.55
N PHE A 276 11.94 -19.75 -11.45
CA PHE A 276 11.42 -19.29 -10.16
C PHE A 276 10.47 -20.31 -9.50
N LEU A 277 9.57 -20.92 -10.28
CA LEU A 277 8.62 -21.92 -9.78
C LEU A 277 9.29 -23.19 -9.28
N ASP A 278 10.41 -23.61 -9.87
CA ASP A 278 11.19 -24.78 -9.45
C ASP A 278 11.91 -24.55 -8.11
N GLU A 279 12.35 -23.31 -7.83
CA GLU A 279 13.14 -22.97 -6.64
C GLU A 279 12.27 -22.54 -5.43
N VAL A 280 11.10 -21.92 -5.68
CA VAL A 280 10.19 -21.46 -4.61
C VAL A 280 9.85 -22.57 -3.59
N PRO A 281 9.53 -23.82 -3.98
CA PRO A 281 9.24 -24.89 -3.03
C PRO A 281 10.37 -25.16 -2.04
N GLN A 282 11.62 -25.10 -2.49
CA GLN A 282 12.79 -25.35 -1.62
C GLN A 282 12.99 -24.21 -0.62
N SER A 283 12.76 -22.97 -1.03
CA SER A 283 12.91 -21.79 -0.19
C SER A 283 11.74 -21.60 0.79
N LEU A 284 10.50 -21.80 0.32
CA LEU A 284 9.29 -21.48 1.07
C LEU A 284 8.71 -22.67 1.82
N GLY A 285 8.96 -23.92 1.37
CA GLY A 285 8.47 -25.16 2.00
C GLY A 285 8.68 -25.18 3.53
N PRO A 286 9.91 -24.96 4.03
CA PRO A 286 10.18 -24.93 5.47
C PRO A 286 9.40 -23.85 6.24
N GLN A 287 8.93 -22.81 5.57
CA GLN A 287 8.24 -21.66 6.15
C GLN A 287 6.72 -21.67 5.92
N LEU A 288 6.15 -22.68 5.25
CA LEU A 288 4.72 -22.74 4.93
C LEU A 288 3.82 -22.65 6.17
N HIS A 289 4.25 -23.26 7.28
CA HIS A 289 3.55 -23.18 8.56
C HIS A 289 3.51 -21.76 9.15
N SER A 290 4.35 -20.83 8.69
CA SER A 290 4.34 -19.42 9.14
C SER A 290 3.53 -18.51 8.22
N CYS A 291 3.18 -18.99 7.01
CA CYS A 291 2.45 -18.21 6.02
C CYS A 291 1.01 -17.92 6.48
N ARG A 292 0.49 -16.76 6.08
CA ARG A 292 -0.93 -16.40 6.26
C ARG A 292 -1.81 -17.19 5.29
N ASN A 293 -3.09 -17.32 5.62
CA ASN A 293 -4.07 -18.03 4.78
C ASN A 293 -4.19 -17.41 3.38
N SER A 294 -4.10 -16.08 3.28
CA SER A 294 -4.11 -15.35 2.01
C SER A 294 -2.87 -15.65 1.16
N GLU A 295 -1.71 -15.85 1.78
CA GLU A 295 -0.45 -16.19 1.11
C GLU A 295 -0.47 -17.63 0.58
N LEU A 296 -0.92 -18.58 1.40
CA LEU A 296 -1.09 -19.98 0.99
C LEU A 296 -2.07 -20.11 -0.20
N CYS A 297 -3.17 -19.36 -0.18
CA CYS A 297 -4.10 -19.31 -1.31
C CYS A 297 -3.43 -18.78 -2.58
N ALA A 298 -2.69 -17.68 -2.48
CA ALA A 298 -2.00 -17.08 -3.62
C ALA A 298 -0.97 -18.04 -4.22
N LEU A 299 -0.20 -18.72 -3.37
CA LEU A 299 0.79 -19.71 -3.76
C LEU A 299 0.16 -20.86 -4.54
N ILE A 300 -0.80 -21.57 -3.95
CA ILE A 300 -1.44 -22.75 -4.56
C ILE A 300 -2.18 -22.35 -5.84
N SER A 301 -2.90 -21.23 -5.81
CA SER A 301 -3.59 -20.72 -7.00
C SER A 301 -2.61 -20.32 -8.11
N GLY A 302 -1.44 -19.79 -7.77
CA GLY A 302 -0.42 -19.43 -8.74
C GLY A 302 0.19 -20.67 -9.40
N PHE A 303 0.59 -21.68 -8.64
CA PHE A 303 1.08 -22.97 -9.18
C PHE A 303 0.04 -23.65 -10.08
N ALA A 304 -1.23 -23.65 -9.67
CA ALA A 304 -2.33 -24.19 -10.48
C ALA A 304 -2.55 -23.40 -11.78
N THR A 305 -2.55 -22.07 -11.72
CA THR A 305 -2.73 -21.21 -12.89
C THR A 305 -1.57 -21.32 -13.87
N ALA A 306 -0.35 -21.53 -13.36
CA ALA A 306 0.85 -21.77 -14.17
C ALA A 306 0.92 -23.20 -14.74
N TYR A 307 0.01 -24.09 -14.34
CA TYR A 307 0.07 -25.53 -14.63
C TYR A 307 1.46 -26.10 -14.30
N HIS A 308 1.94 -25.78 -13.10
CA HIS A 308 3.23 -26.24 -12.60
C HIS A 308 2.98 -27.09 -11.35
N TYR A 309 3.28 -28.38 -11.44
CA TYR A 309 2.96 -29.36 -10.40
C TYR A 309 4.20 -29.65 -9.55
N HIS A 310 4.09 -29.45 -8.24
CA HIS A 310 5.14 -29.78 -7.28
C HIS A 310 4.55 -30.57 -6.10
N ARG A 311 4.68 -31.91 -6.14
CA ARG A 311 4.02 -32.81 -5.19
C ARG A 311 4.32 -32.50 -3.73
N VAL A 312 5.60 -32.36 -3.38
CA VAL A 312 6.03 -32.13 -1.99
C VAL A 312 5.44 -30.84 -1.43
N LEU A 313 5.37 -29.79 -2.27
CA LEU A 313 4.80 -28.51 -1.86
C LEU A 313 3.29 -28.64 -1.57
N LEU A 314 2.57 -29.38 -2.43
CA LEU A 314 1.13 -29.59 -2.27
C LEU A 314 0.81 -30.46 -1.05
N ASP A 315 1.62 -31.49 -0.80
CA ASP A 315 1.49 -32.36 0.37
C ASP A 315 1.72 -31.53 1.67
N GLU A 316 2.80 -30.75 1.75
CA GLU A 316 3.07 -29.86 2.90
C GLU A 316 2.01 -28.76 3.07
N ALA A 317 1.61 -28.10 1.99
CA ALA A 317 0.58 -27.06 2.03
C ALA A 317 -0.78 -27.62 2.46
N SER A 318 -1.11 -28.86 2.05
CA SER A 318 -2.30 -29.57 2.48
C SER A 318 -2.31 -29.78 3.99
N ASP A 319 -1.21 -30.25 4.57
CA ASP A 319 -1.11 -30.48 6.01
C ASP A 319 -1.29 -29.18 6.80
N VAL A 320 -0.69 -28.08 6.32
CA VAL A 320 -0.85 -26.75 6.92
C VAL A 320 -2.29 -26.24 6.81
N ILE A 321 -2.94 -26.43 5.66
CA ILE A 321 -4.32 -26.01 5.45
C ILE A 321 -5.27 -26.81 6.33
N LEU A 322 -5.10 -28.14 6.40
CA LEU A 322 -5.86 -29.04 7.26
C LEU A 322 -5.85 -28.57 8.72
N GLY A 323 -4.67 -28.24 9.26
CA GLY A 323 -4.54 -27.72 10.62
C GLY A 323 -5.15 -26.34 10.85
N ARG A 324 -5.65 -25.67 9.80
CA ARG A 324 -6.12 -24.27 9.84
C ARG A 324 -7.50 -24.05 9.23
N LEU A 325 -8.20 -25.10 8.79
CA LEU A 325 -9.44 -24.97 8.01
C LEU A 325 -10.48 -24.04 8.64
N ASP A 326 -10.63 -24.08 9.97
CA ASP A 326 -11.55 -23.21 10.70
C ASP A 326 -11.19 -21.72 10.55
N THR A 327 -9.90 -21.39 10.49
CA THR A 327 -9.42 -20.00 10.33
C THR A 327 -9.56 -19.46 8.91
N PHE A 328 -9.78 -20.30 7.91
CA PHE A 328 -10.17 -19.87 6.56
C PHE A 328 -11.66 -19.46 6.48
N SER A 329 -12.44 -19.74 7.54
CA SER A 329 -13.88 -19.46 7.59
C SER A 329 -14.22 -18.11 8.23
N HIS A 330 -13.35 -17.60 9.11
CA HIS A 330 -13.51 -16.30 9.77
C HIS A 330 -12.77 -15.21 8.97
N HIS A 331 -13.52 -14.31 8.35
CA HIS A 331 -13.05 -13.23 7.47
C HIS A 331 -11.79 -12.48 7.97
N GLU A 332 -10.80 -12.28 7.08
CA GLU A 332 -9.83 -11.17 7.21
C GLU A 332 -10.58 -9.82 7.03
N PRO A 333 -10.70 -8.99 8.07
CA PRO A 333 -11.22 -7.63 7.95
C PRO A 333 -10.03 -6.69 7.72
N ASP A 334 -9.87 -6.15 6.51
CA ASP A 334 -9.42 -4.75 6.28
C ASP A 334 -9.09 -4.39 4.82
N SER A 335 -9.13 -5.34 3.88
CA SER A 335 -8.99 -5.01 2.44
C SER A 335 -10.01 -5.71 1.56
N GLY A 336 -10.76 -6.67 2.14
CA GLY A 336 -11.79 -7.42 1.46
C GLY A 336 -13.14 -6.72 1.35
N LYS A 337 -13.56 -5.84 2.27
CA LYS A 337 -14.97 -5.37 2.29
C LYS A 337 -15.35 -4.43 1.13
N GLN A 338 -14.48 -3.50 0.75
CA GLN A 338 -14.71 -2.61 -0.40
C GLN A 338 -14.44 -3.31 -1.75
N LEU A 339 -13.44 -4.20 -1.78
CA LEU A 339 -13.16 -5.02 -2.96
C LEU A 339 -14.24 -6.08 -3.20
N ALA A 340 -14.77 -6.68 -2.12
CA ALA A 340 -15.86 -7.63 -2.16
C ALA A 340 -17.15 -6.92 -2.59
N ALA A 341 -17.45 -5.71 -2.13
CA ALA A 341 -18.64 -4.95 -2.55
C ALA A 341 -18.55 -4.51 -4.04
N ALA A 342 -17.39 -4.09 -4.52
CA ALA A 342 -17.16 -3.74 -5.92
C ALA A 342 -17.09 -4.96 -6.86
N LEU A 343 -16.62 -6.12 -6.36
CA LEU A 343 -16.68 -7.41 -7.07
C LEU A 343 -18.08 -8.04 -7.02
N TYR A 344 -18.86 -7.80 -5.94
CA TYR A 344 -20.23 -8.30 -5.77
C TYR A 344 -21.17 -7.73 -6.82
N MET A 345 -20.99 -6.45 -7.17
CA MET A 345 -21.85 -5.76 -8.13
C MET A 345 -21.56 -6.13 -9.60
N ARG A 346 -20.49 -6.89 -9.87
CA ARG A 346 -20.06 -7.25 -11.24
C ARG A 346 -19.95 -8.75 -11.53
N MET A 347 -20.13 -9.63 -10.54
CA MET A 347 -20.05 -11.07 -10.75
C MET A 347 -21.23 -11.80 -10.10
N ARG A 348 -22.15 -12.28 -10.94
CA ARG A 348 -23.37 -12.99 -10.55
C ARG A 348 -23.17 -14.43 -10.03
N HIS A 349 -21.95 -14.89 -9.76
CA HIS A 349 -21.74 -16.27 -9.28
C HIS A 349 -20.69 -16.36 -8.16
N PHE A 350 -21.21 -16.42 -6.93
CA PHE A 350 -20.73 -17.07 -5.68
C PHE A 350 -19.37 -16.73 -5.00
N THR A 351 -19.46 -16.43 -3.70
CA THR A 351 -18.44 -16.37 -2.61
C THR A 351 -18.32 -17.72 -1.86
N PRO A 352 -17.26 -18.08 -1.07
CA PRO A 352 -16.19 -17.29 -0.44
C PRO A 352 -14.75 -17.66 -0.93
N GLN A 353 -13.89 -16.65 -1.09
CA GLN A 353 -12.73 -16.67 -1.99
C GLN A 353 -11.64 -17.72 -1.66
N GLY A 354 -11.21 -17.86 -0.41
CA GLY A 354 -10.02 -18.69 -0.06
C GLY A 354 -10.16 -20.18 -0.36
N LEU A 355 -11.08 -20.87 0.33
CA LEU A 355 -11.29 -22.32 0.18
C LEU A 355 -11.68 -22.71 -1.26
N ALA A 356 -12.52 -21.91 -1.91
CA ALA A 356 -12.92 -22.15 -3.30
C ALA A 356 -11.73 -22.02 -4.27
N MET A 357 -10.83 -21.05 -4.05
CA MET A 357 -9.59 -20.94 -4.82
C MET A 357 -8.70 -22.16 -4.62
N VAL A 358 -8.52 -22.62 -3.37
CA VAL A 358 -7.73 -23.81 -3.08
C VAL A 358 -8.34 -25.04 -3.76
N VAL A 359 -9.63 -25.31 -3.58
CA VAL A 359 -10.32 -26.45 -4.23
C VAL A 359 -10.17 -26.41 -5.74
N LYS A 360 -10.42 -25.25 -6.36
CA LYS A 360 -10.26 -25.07 -7.81
C LYS A 360 -8.83 -25.34 -8.24
N ALA A 361 -7.86 -24.82 -7.51
CA ALA A 361 -6.44 -24.96 -7.82
C ALA A 361 -5.98 -26.42 -7.71
N LEU A 362 -6.37 -27.13 -6.65
CA LEU A 362 -6.05 -28.55 -6.48
C LEU A 362 -6.68 -29.41 -7.57
N ALA A 363 -7.94 -29.13 -7.94
CA ALA A 363 -8.61 -29.80 -9.05
C ALA A 363 -7.91 -29.54 -10.39
N GLN A 364 -7.45 -28.32 -10.66
CA GLN A 364 -6.67 -27.98 -11.85
C GLN A 364 -5.34 -28.72 -11.91
N LEU A 365 -4.68 -28.90 -10.76
CA LEU A 365 -3.44 -29.66 -10.63
C LEU A 365 -3.64 -31.17 -10.63
N GLN A 366 -4.89 -31.65 -10.68
CA GLN A 366 -5.26 -33.06 -10.57
C GLN A 366 -4.64 -33.73 -9.33
N TRP A 367 -4.44 -32.95 -8.26
CA TRP A 367 -3.87 -33.43 -7.01
C TRP A 367 -5.01 -33.71 -6.02
N ARG A 368 -4.86 -34.78 -5.22
CA ARG A 368 -5.87 -35.23 -4.27
C ARG A 368 -5.22 -35.69 -2.97
N SER A 369 -5.73 -35.17 -1.86
CA SER A 369 -5.54 -35.70 -0.51
C SER A 369 -6.91 -36.05 0.06
N GLU A 370 -7.12 -37.33 0.39
CA GLU A 370 -8.36 -37.80 0.99
C GLU A 370 -8.73 -37.09 2.30
N PRO A 371 -7.82 -36.91 3.27
CA PRO A 371 -8.15 -36.19 4.50
C PRO A 371 -8.52 -34.73 4.22
N LEU A 372 -7.78 -34.03 3.35
CA LEU A 372 -8.10 -32.65 3.01
C LEU A 372 -9.44 -32.52 2.29
N MET A 373 -9.75 -33.42 1.36
CA MET A 373 -11.02 -33.38 0.62
C MET A 373 -12.22 -33.65 1.54
N ALA A 374 -12.09 -34.59 2.49
CA ALA A 374 -13.15 -34.88 3.46
C ALA A 374 -13.46 -33.64 4.32
N GLU A 375 -12.43 -33.01 4.88
CA GLU A 375 -12.59 -31.82 5.72
C GLU A 375 -13.06 -30.59 4.93
N LEU A 376 -12.62 -30.42 3.68
CA LEU A 376 -13.11 -29.34 2.81
C LEU A 376 -14.60 -29.47 2.49
N ILE A 377 -15.10 -30.70 2.32
CA ILE A 377 -16.54 -30.97 2.12
C ILE A 377 -17.32 -30.59 3.39
N VAL A 378 -16.87 -31.05 4.56
CA VAL A 378 -17.49 -30.73 5.85
C VAL A 378 -17.51 -29.21 6.09
N ALA A 379 -16.39 -28.52 5.84
CA ALA A 379 -16.29 -27.07 5.98
C ALA A 379 -17.22 -26.31 5.00
N ALA A 380 -17.39 -26.83 3.78
CA ALA A 380 -18.31 -26.26 2.80
C ALA A 380 -19.78 -26.45 3.20
N GLU A 381 -20.14 -27.63 3.71
CA GLU A 381 -21.49 -27.95 4.20
C GLU A 381 -21.88 -27.09 5.41
N LEU A 382 -20.98 -26.92 6.38
CA LEU A 382 -21.19 -26.04 7.53
C LEU A 382 -21.47 -24.59 7.11
N LYS A 383 -20.74 -24.07 6.11
CA LYS A 383 -20.98 -22.73 5.56
C LYS A 383 -22.34 -22.64 4.85
N LEU A 384 -22.69 -23.63 4.02
CA LEU A 384 -23.98 -23.67 3.34
C LEU A 384 -25.15 -23.70 4.33
N LEU A 385 -24.98 -24.36 5.48
CA LEU A 385 -25.96 -24.38 6.56
C LEU A 385 -26.03 -23.04 7.31
N ALA A 386 -24.92 -22.35 7.53
CA ALA A 386 -24.88 -21.03 8.17
C ALA A 386 -25.46 -19.90 7.29
N PHE A 387 -25.60 -20.12 5.97
CA PHE A 387 -26.25 -19.20 5.05
C PHE A 387 -27.78 -19.36 4.97
N LYS A 388 -28.33 -20.46 5.50
CA LYS A 388 -29.78 -20.69 5.65
C LYS A 388 -30.26 -20.09 6.97
#